data_AF-A0A101W3U0-F1
#
_entry.id   AF-A0A101W3U0-F1
#
_cell.length_a   1.000
_cell.length_b   1.000
_cell.length_c   1.000
_cell.angle_alpha   90.00
_cell.angle_beta   90.00
_cell.angle_gamma   90.00
#
_symmetry.space_group_name_H-M   'P 1'
#
loop_
_entity.id
_entity.type
_entity.pdbx_description
1 polymer ?
#
loop_
_entity_poly.entity_id
_entity_poly.type
_entity_poly.pdbx_seq_one_letter_code
_entity_poly.pdbx_strand_id
1 'polypeptide(L)'
;MPKEISVFLDKHGNTAKLTECGTISVFARNKEEWHLVSEKDFTLKDIAAMKDLRTKMEELLDLLGDCKIFVGSEITGIPYFLLDKAKCSIWECKGKPFEFLDHILQKEEEALAQKPQPMNKPSFEELSIGYYRVNLKDIQENSTQLTTKQVLLPFLRKGEFNTLDILCNHVPRWLEGEALAGAFTIQTSELEKNKIKVTITKPTQIHAIN
;
A
#
# COMPACT_ATOMS: atom_id res chain seq x y z
N MET A 1 20.74 -10.94 -13.82
CA MET A 1 20.12 -11.59 -12.66
C MET A 1 18.79 -12.17 -13.12
N PRO A 2 18.40 -13.39 -12.67
CA PRO A 2 17.04 -13.87 -12.93
C PRO A 2 16.05 -12.87 -12.35
N LYS A 3 14.99 -12.57 -13.10
CA LYS A 3 13.95 -11.66 -12.63
C LYS A 3 12.89 -12.51 -11.98
N GLU A 4 12.70 -12.31 -10.68
CA GLU A 4 11.80 -13.10 -9.85
C GLU A 4 10.62 -12.25 -9.41
N ILE A 5 9.43 -12.83 -9.49
CA ILE A 5 8.19 -12.23 -9.04
C ILE A 5 7.49 -13.23 -8.12
N SER A 6 7.20 -12.79 -6.90
CA SER A 6 6.41 -13.57 -5.96
C SER A 6 4.93 -13.21 -6.08
N VAL A 7 4.05 -14.21 -6.07
CA VAL A 7 2.61 -14.06 -6.24
C VAL A 7 1.90 -14.85 -5.14
N PHE A 8 0.95 -14.23 -4.47
CA PHE A 8 0.09 -14.88 -3.49
C PHE A 8 -1.17 -15.42 -4.17
N LEU A 9 -1.30 -16.76 -4.15
CA LEU A 9 -2.33 -17.50 -4.89
C LEU A 9 -3.31 -18.22 -3.96
N ASP A 10 -4.56 -18.34 -4.41
CA ASP A 10 -5.55 -19.23 -3.82
C ASP A 10 -5.34 -20.68 -4.29
N LYS A 11 -6.15 -21.59 -3.75
CA LYS A 11 -6.19 -23.00 -4.14
C LYS A 11 -6.52 -23.26 -5.61
N HIS A 12 -6.99 -22.27 -6.34
CA HIS A 12 -7.34 -22.34 -7.76
C HIS A 12 -6.23 -21.75 -8.66
N GLY A 13 -5.13 -21.28 -8.08
CA GLY A 13 -4.02 -20.66 -8.80
C GLY A 13 -4.32 -19.22 -9.25
N ASN A 14 -5.32 -18.57 -8.67
CA ASN A 14 -5.60 -17.15 -8.89
C ASN A 14 -5.02 -16.32 -7.75
N THR A 15 -4.69 -15.07 -8.05
CA THR A 15 -4.30 -14.07 -7.06
C THR A 15 -5.33 -13.94 -5.91
N ALA A 16 -4.84 -14.06 -4.67
CA ALA A 16 -5.65 -14.04 -3.46
C ALA A 16 -5.37 -12.81 -2.59
N LYS A 17 -6.28 -12.54 -1.65
CA LYS A 17 -6.07 -11.48 -0.65
C LYS A 17 -5.13 -11.99 0.41
N LEU A 18 -4.16 -11.18 0.86
CA LEU A 18 -3.15 -11.66 1.80
C LEU A 18 -3.72 -12.04 3.19
N THR A 19 -4.95 -11.62 3.49
CA THR A 19 -5.69 -12.01 4.70
C THR A 19 -6.34 -13.40 4.61
N GLU A 20 -6.36 -14.00 3.43
CA GLU A 20 -6.92 -15.34 3.20
C GLU A 20 -5.82 -16.42 3.31
N CYS A 21 -6.22 -17.69 3.32
CA CYS A 21 -5.28 -18.79 3.21
C CYS A 21 -4.90 -18.95 1.73
N GLY A 22 -3.61 -19.10 1.47
CA GLY A 22 -3.12 -19.27 0.12
C GLY A 22 -1.68 -19.75 0.12
N THR A 23 -1.04 -19.55 -1.03
CA THR A 23 0.29 -20.07 -1.29
C THR A 23 1.11 -18.99 -1.96
N ILE A 24 2.30 -18.73 -1.43
CA ILE A 24 3.26 -17.81 -2.04
C ILE A 24 4.03 -18.61 -3.08
N SER A 25 3.80 -18.29 -4.35
CA SER A 25 4.48 -18.86 -5.51
C SER A 25 5.48 -17.86 -6.06
N VAL A 26 6.75 -18.24 -6.14
CA VAL A 26 7.81 -17.43 -6.75
C VAL A 26 8.04 -17.93 -8.18
N PHE A 27 7.88 -17.02 -9.14
CA PHE A 27 8.13 -17.27 -10.55
C PHE A 27 9.43 -16.59 -10.95
N ALA A 28 10.32 -17.33 -11.60
CA ALA A 28 11.50 -16.77 -12.23
C ALA A 28 11.30 -16.74 -13.74
N ARG A 29 11.83 -15.71 -14.40
CA ARG A 29 11.90 -15.67 -15.87
C ARG A 29 13.28 -16.12 -16.35
N ASN A 30 13.33 -17.14 -17.20
CA ASN A 30 14.54 -17.54 -17.93
C ASN A 30 14.33 -17.31 -19.43
N LYS A 31 15.16 -16.45 -20.01
CA LYS A 31 15.01 -15.94 -21.39
C LYS A 31 13.66 -15.26 -21.60
N GLU A 32 12.62 -16.02 -21.91
CA GLU A 32 11.28 -15.53 -22.25
C GLU A 32 10.15 -16.26 -21.50
N GLU A 33 10.41 -17.40 -20.89
CA GLU A 33 9.38 -18.19 -20.20
C GLU A 33 9.42 -17.99 -18.69
N TRP A 34 8.24 -18.01 -18.08
CA TRP A 34 8.06 -18.00 -16.64
C TRP A 34 7.93 -19.42 -16.12
N HIS A 35 8.65 -19.71 -15.03
CA HIS A 35 8.58 -21.00 -14.37
C HIS A 35 8.56 -20.82 -12.85
N LEU A 36 7.74 -21.63 -12.21
CA LEU A 36 7.63 -21.69 -10.75
C LEU A 36 8.93 -22.26 -10.17
N VAL A 37 9.60 -21.48 -9.32
CA VAL A 37 10.87 -21.86 -8.68
C VAL A 37 10.71 -22.23 -7.22
N SER A 38 9.72 -21.67 -6.54
CA SER A 38 9.42 -21.98 -5.14
C SER A 38 7.95 -21.77 -4.88
N GLU A 39 7.39 -22.60 -4.01
CA GLU A 39 6.01 -22.48 -3.56
C GLU A 39 5.95 -22.82 -2.06
N LYS A 40 5.23 -22.00 -1.29
CA LYS A 40 5.07 -22.22 0.16
C LYS A 40 3.71 -21.76 0.64
N ASP A 41 3.04 -22.63 1.40
CA ASP A 41 1.77 -22.30 2.02
C ASP A 41 1.93 -21.16 3.04
N PHE A 42 0.99 -20.22 2.99
CA PHE A 42 1.00 -19.03 3.84
C PHE A 42 -0.42 -18.62 4.20
N THR A 43 -0.62 -18.29 5.47
CA THR A 43 -1.92 -17.82 5.97
C THR A 43 -1.73 -16.83 7.09
N LEU A 44 -2.57 -15.78 7.06
CA LEU A 44 -2.74 -14.83 8.16
C LEU A 44 -4.03 -15.07 8.95
N LYS A 45 -4.85 -16.06 8.56
CA LYS A 45 -6.22 -16.25 9.03
C LYS A 45 -6.34 -16.60 10.52
N ASP A 46 -5.36 -17.33 11.05
CA ASP A 46 -5.39 -17.87 12.43
C ASP A 46 -4.53 -17.07 13.41
N ILE A 47 -4.15 -15.83 13.03
CA ILE A 47 -3.28 -14.99 13.85
C ILE A 47 -4.11 -14.23 14.88
N ALA A 48 -4.08 -14.72 16.13
CA ALA A 48 -4.77 -14.08 17.25
C ALA A 48 -4.03 -12.86 17.81
N ALA A 49 -2.70 -12.76 17.63
CA ALA A 49 -1.88 -11.70 18.21
C ALA A 49 -0.96 -11.00 17.19
N MET A 50 -0.74 -9.71 17.39
CA MET A 50 0.13 -8.86 16.54
C MET A 50 1.59 -9.34 16.47
N LYS A 51 2.07 -10.06 17.49
CA LYS A 51 3.43 -10.62 17.50
C LYS A 51 3.56 -11.73 16.46
N ASP A 52 2.54 -12.58 16.33
CA ASP A 52 2.54 -13.70 15.39
C ASP A 52 2.43 -13.22 13.94
N LEU A 53 1.76 -12.08 13.72
CA LEU A 53 1.73 -11.41 12.41
C LEU A 53 3.12 -10.97 11.96
N ARG A 54 3.91 -10.37 12.86
CA ARG A 54 5.27 -9.94 12.51
C ARG A 54 6.16 -11.13 12.21
N THR A 55 6.11 -12.19 13.01
CA THR A 55 6.86 -13.43 12.76
C THR A 55 6.50 -14.04 11.41
N LYS A 56 5.20 -14.09 11.06
CA LYS A 56 4.76 -14.60 9.76
C LYS A 56 5.24 -13.73 8.61
N MET A 57 5.26 -12.42 8.78
CA MET A 57 5.80 -11.52 7.76
C MET A 57 7.33 -11.64 7.63
N GLU A 58 8.06 -11.91 8.72
CA GLU A 58 9.48 -12.24 8.66
C GLU A 58 9.71 -13.55 7.88
N GLU A 59 8.95 -14.61 8.16
CA GLU A 59 8.99 -15.86 7.38
C GLU A 59 8.70 -15.64 5.88
N LEU A 60 7.77 -14.72 5.57
CA LEU A 60 7.45 -14.33 4.20
C LEU A 60 8.64 -13.60 3.56
N LEU A 61 9.22 -12.61 4.24
CA LEU A 61 10.36 -11.84 3.71
C LEU A 61 11.60 -12.72 3.52
N ASP A 62 11.83 -13.68 4.41
CA ASP A 62 12.91 -14.67 4.27
C ASP A 62 12.67 -15.59 3.06
N LEU A 63 11.41 -15.96 2.79
CA LEU A 63 11.06 -16.73 1.60
C LEU A 63 11.29 -15.93 0.31
N LEU A 64 11.00 -14.63 0.33
CA LEU A 64 11.24 -13.76 -0.82
C LEU A 64 12.73 -13.61 -1.11
N GLY A 65 13.57 -13.57 -0.08
CA GLY A 65 15.01 -13.37 -0.21
C GLY A 65 15.36 -12.13 -1.03
N ASP A 66 15.96 -12.35 -2.20
CA ASP A 66 16.32 -11.28 -3.13
C ASP A 66 15.16 -10.82 -4.04
N CYS A 67 14.05 -11.56 -4.10
CA CYS A 67 12.85 -11.16 -4.81
C CYS A 67 12.25 -9.91 -4.16
N LYS A 68 12.23 -8.81 -4.92
CA LYS A 68 11.67 -7.53 -4.47
C LYS A 68 10.30 -7.23 -5.05
N ILE A 69 9.66 -8.15 -5.76
CA ILE A 69 8.34 -7.91 -6.36
C ILE A 69 7.34 -8.88 -5.73
N PHE A 70 6.29 -8.36 -5.11
CA PHE A 70 5.23 -9.14 -4.47
C PHE A 70 3.85 -8.78 -5.03
N VAL A 71 3.10 -9.78 -5.45
CA VAL A 71 1.80 -9.62 -6.11
C VAL A 71 0.70 -10.32 -5.32
N GLY A 72 -0.44 -9.66 -5.14
CA GLY A 72 -1.66 -10.27 -4.57
C GLY A 72 -2.90 -9.64 -5.19
N SER A 73 -4.10 -10.11 -4.86
CA SER A 73 -5.33 -9.44 -5.34
C SER A 73 -5.78 -8.27 -4.47
N GLU A 74 -5.39 -8.28 -3.20
CA GLU A 74 -5.57 -7.17 -2.26
C GLU A 74 -4.56 -7.29 -1.11
N ILE A 75 -3.75 -6.25 -0.90
CA ILE A 75 -2.70 -6.21 0.11
C ILE A 75 -2.86 -4.92 0.90
N THR A 76 -3.50 -5.01 2.07
CA THR A 76 -3.79 -3.83 2.90
C THR A 76 -3.30 -3.98 4.33
N GLY A 77 -3.13 -2.84 5.03
CA GLY A 77 -2.83 -2.82 6.45
C GLY A 77 -1.37 -3.10 6.79
N ILE A 78 -1.14 -3.91 7.83
CA ILE A 78 0.20 -4.20 8.36
C ILE A 78 1.07 -5.01 7.37
N PRO A 79 0.55 -6.05 6.67
CA PRO A 79 1.33 -6.76 5.66
C PRO A 79 1.87 -5.85 4.56
N TYR A 80 1.04 -4.93 4.07
CA TYR A 80 1.47 -3.91 3.11
C TYR A 80 2.67 -3.11 3.64
N PHE A 81 2.54 -2.56 4.85
CA PHE A 81 3.57 -1.73 5.46
C PHE A 81 4.90 -2.47 5.65
N LEU A 82 4.86 -3.76 5.99
CA LEU A 82 6.06 -4.56 6.21
C LEU A 82 6.76 -4.91 4.89
N LEU A 83 6.02 -5.20 3.84
CA LEU A 83 6.56 -5.38 2.48
C LEU A 83 7.20 -4.08 1.95
N ASP A 84 6.52 -2.94 2.12
CA ASP A 84 7.02 -1.64 1.70
C ASP A 84 8.30 -1.25 2.46
N LYS A 85 8.32 -1.49 3.79
CA LYS A 85 9.52 -1.29 4.63
C LYS A 85 10.68 -2.17 4.17
N ALA A 86 10.41 -3.38 3.68
CA ALA A 86 11.41 -4.29 3.10
C ALA A 86 11.85 -3.89 1.68
N LYS A 87 11.35 -2.76 1.17
CA LYS A 87 11.58 -2.24 -0.19
C LYS A 87 11.08 -3.20 -1.28
N CYS A 88 10.02 -3.95 -1.00
CA CYS A 88 9.34 -4.72 -2.02
C CYS A 88 8.43 -3.78 -2.84
N SER A 89 8.49 -3.89 -4.17
CA SER A 89 7.46 -3.39 -5.07
C SER A 89 6.22 -4.27 -4.93
N ILE A 90 5.09 -3.66 -4.61
CA ILE A 90 3.84 -4.35 -4.28
C ILE A 90 2.83 -4.11 -5.39
N TRP A 91 2.31 -5.19 -5.97
CA TRP A 91 1.36 -5.14 -7.08
C TRP A 91 0.02 -5.78 -6.70
N GLU A 92 -1.07 -5.11 -7.04
CA GLU A 92 -2.41 -5.66 -6.90
C GLU A 92 -2.94 -6.06 -8.28
N CYS A 93 -3.05 -7.37 -8.53
CA CYS A 93 -3.51 -7.93 -9.80
C CYS A 93 -4.57 -8.99 -9.52
N LYS A 94 -5.52 -9.16 -10.45
CA LYS A 94 -6.56 -10.20 -10.38
C LYS A 94 -6.36 -11.18 -11.52
N GLY A 95 -6.66 -12.46 -11.27
CA GLY A 95 -6.49 -13.53 -12.25
C GLY A 95 -5.22 -14.34 -12.05
N LYS A 96 -4.73 -14.96 -13.12
CA LYS A 96 -3.63 -15.93 -13.08
C LYS A 96 -2.26 -15.28 -13.33
N PRO A 97 -1.17 -15.77 -12.71
CA PRO A 97 0.18 -15.22 -12.88
C PRO A 97 0.57 -14.91 -14.33
N PHE A 98 0.45 -15.89 -15.22
CA PHE A 98 0.88 -15.76 -16.61
C PHE A 98 0.14 -14.67 -17.41
N GLU A 99 -0.99 -14.16 -16.92
CA GLU A 99 -1.73 -13.07 -17.57
C GLU A 99 -1.10 -11.70 -17.30
N PHE A 100 -0.35 -11.55 -16.21
CA PHE A 100 0.17 -10.24 -15.75
C PHE A 100 1.67 -10.19 -15.47
N LEU A 101 2.36 -11.33 -15.34
CA LEU A 101 3.78 -11.39 -14.99
C LEU A 101 4.67 -10.58 -15.95
N ASP A 102 4.44 -10.69 -17.26
CA ASP A 102 5.20 -9.91 -18.26
C ASP A 102 4.92 -8.41 -18.16
N HIS A 103 3.67 -8.03 -17.88
CA HIS A 103 3.30 -6.63 -17.73
C HIS A 103 3.98 -5.98 -16.51
N ILE A 104 3.95 -6.66 -15.36
CA ILE A 104 4.63 -6.21 -14.14
C ILE A 104 6.11 -6.03 -14.41
N LEU A 105 6.73 -7.05 -15.02
CA LEU A 105 8.16 -7.04 -15.30
C LEU A 105 8.55 -5.87 -16.21
N GLN A 106 7.78 -5.65 -17.27
CA GLN A 106 7.99 -4.52 -18.16
C GLN A 106 7.90 -3.18 -17.42
N LYS A 107 6.91 -3.02 -16.52
CA LYS A 107 6.72 -1.78 -15.75
C LYS A 107 7.86 -1.54 -14.75
N GLU A 108 8.36 -2.58 -14.12
CA GLU A 108 9.53 -2.51 -13.22
C GLU A 108 10.79 -2.10 -13.99
N GLU A 109 10.99 -2.66 -15.19
CA GLU A 109 12.11 -2.29 -16.06
C GLU A 109 12.00 -0.84 -16.56
N GLU A 110 10.80 -0.41 -16.96
CA GLU A 110 10.51 0.98 -17.35
C GLU A 110 10.82 1.94 -16.20
N ALA A 111 10.47 1.59 -14.96
CA ALA A 111 10.74 2.39 -13.76
C ALA A 111 12.23 2.47 -13.41
N LEU A 112 12.99 1.39 -13.66
CA LEU A 112 14.45 1.35 -13.45
C LEU A 112 15.23 2.05 -14.57
N ALA A 113 14.76 1.97 -15.81
CA ALA A 113 15.39 2.57 -16.99
C ALA A 113 15.15 4.07 -17.09
N GLN A 114 14.03 4.55 -16.55
CA GLN A 114 13.84 5.97 -16.30
C GLN A 114 14.82 6.40 -15.20
N LYS A 115 15.69 7.39 -15.48
CA LYS A 115 16.41 8.12 -14.42
C LYS A 115 15.41 8.42 -13.32
N PRO A 116 15.75 8.32 -12.02
CA PRO A 116 14.82 8.65 -10.96
C PRO A 116 14.36 10.08 -11.17
N GLN A 117 13.22 10.24 -11.84
CA GLN A 117 12.38 11.37 -11.59
C GLN A 117 12.09 11.22 -10.11
N PRO A 118 12.29 12.26 -9.29
CA PRO A 118 11.84 12.19 -7.92
C PRO A 118 10.39 11.74 -8.00
N MET A 119 10.12 10.50 -7.57
CA MET A 119 8.78 10.07 -7.24
C MET A 119 8.33 11.16 -6.29
N ASN A 120 7.45 12.04 -6.75
CA ASN A 120 6.87 13.06 -5.90
C ASN A 120 6.03 12.30 -4.89
N LYS A 121 6.67 11.79 -3.83
CA LYS A 121 5.99 11.54 -2.57
C LYS A 121 5.27 12.85 -2.31
N PRO A 122 3.93 12.86 -2.28
CA PRO A 122 3.21 14.09 -2.09
C PRO A 122 3.71 14.68 -0.78
N SER A 123 4.22 15.91 -0.85
CA SER A 123 4.76 16.58 0.30
C SER A 123 3.60 17.03 1.17
N PHE A 124 3.73 16.79 2.49
CA PHE A 124 2.86 17.41 3.47
C PHE A 124 3.41 18.81 3.75
N GLU A 125 2.81 19.81 3.14
CA GLU A 125 3.19 21.21 3.31
C GLU A 125 2.62 21.73 4.64
N GLU A 126 3.49 22.13 5.57
CA GLU A 126 3.08 22.81 6.80
C GLU A 126 2.80 24.29 6.50
N LEU A 127 1.52 24.70 6.60
CA LEU A 127 1.08 26.07 6.34
C LEU A 127 1.19 26.94 7.61
N SER A 128 1.04 26.32 8.78
CA SER A 128 1.27 26.90 10.09
C SER A 128 1.44 25.76 11.12
N ILE A 129 1.83 26.09 12.36
CA ILE A 129 2.12 25.09 13.40
C ILE A 129 0.95 24.10 13.55
N GLY A 130 1.19 22.85 13.18
CA GLY A 130 0.19 21.78 13.27
C GLY A 130 -0.89 21.80 12.17
N TYR A 131 -0.79 22.67 11.17
CA TYR A 131 -1.69 22.72 10.01
C TYR A 131 -0.95 22.34 8.74
N TYR A 132 -1.37 21.22 8.16
CA TYR A 132 -0.73 20.61 7.00
C TYR A 132 -1.68 20.55 5.81
N ARG A 133 -1.09 20.52 4.61
CA ARG A 133 -1.80 20.26 3.35
C ARG A 133 -1.07 19.20 2.53
N VAL A 134 -1.84 18.34 1.87
CA VAL A 134 -1.33 17.35 0.91
C VAL A 134 -2.22 17.32 -0.33
N ASN A 135 -1.60 17.18 -1.50
CA ASN A 135 -2.31 17.01 -2.78
C ASN A 135 -2.14 15.57 -3.27
N LEU A 136 -3.26 14.87 -3.45
CA LEU A 136 -3.29 13.47 -3.89
C LEU A 136 -3.78 13.31 -5.33
N LYS A 137 -4.01 14.42 -6.04
CA LYS A 137 -4.54 14.40 -7.41
C LYS A 137 -3.68 13.53 -8.33
N ASP A 138 -2.36 13.70 -8.29
CA ASP A 138 -1.44 12.94 -9.13
C ASP A 138 -1.45 11.43 -8.83
N ILE A 139 -1.73 11.05 -7.58
CA ILE A 139 -1.85 9.64 -7.15
C ILE A 139 -3.19 9.04 -7.56
N GLN A 140 -4.25 9.85 -7.65
CA GLN A 140 -5.58 9.38 -8.03
C GLN A 140 -5.80 9.38 -9.55
N GLU A 141 -5.06 10.21 -10.29
CA GLU A 141 -5.16 10.32 -11.76
C GLU A 141 -4.20 9.40 -12.50
N ASN A 142 -3.03 9.12 -11.91
CA ASN A 142 -2.06 8.22 -12.50
C ASN A 142 -2.11 6.87 -11.78
N SER A 143 -1.94 5.77 -12.52
CA SER A 143 -1.64 4.46 -11.95
C SER A 143 -0.23 4.47 -11.33
N THR A 144 -0.05 5.26 -10.27
CA THR A 144 1.20 5.29 -9.52
C THR A 144 1.31 4.02 -8.69
N GLN A 145 2.53 3.58 -8.41
CA GLN A 145 2.78 2.45 -7.49
C GLN A 145 2.30 2.73 -6.05
N LEU A 146 1.90 3.98 -5.74
CA LEU A 146 1.40 4.39 -4.44
C LEU A 146 -0.13 4.55 -4.45
N THR A 147 -0.80 4.09 -3.39
CA THR A 147 -2.22 4.37 -3.15
C THR A 147 -2.38 5.53 -2.17
N THR A 148 -3.53 6.22 -2.22
CA THR A 148 -3.87 7.29 -1.26
C THR A 148 -3.75 6.83 0.20
N LYS A 149 -4.03 5.55 0.47
CA LYS A 149 -3.89 4.92 1.80
C LYS A 149 -2.44 4.88 2.26
N GLN A 150 -1.51 4.52 1.39
CA GLN A 150 -0.09 4.36 1.75
C GLN A 150 0.57 5.70 2.04
N VAL A 151 0.11 6.76 1.38
CA VAL A 151 0.59 8.12 1.61
C VAL A 151 0.04 8.69 2.91
N LEU A 152 -1.28 8.61 3.13
CA LEU A 152 -1.93 9.30 4.24
C LEU A 152 -1.77 8.57 5.57
N LEU A 153 -1.79 7.24 5.58
CA LEU A 153 -1.86 6.45 6.80
C LEU A 153 -0.65 6.67 7.75
N PRO A 154 0.61 6.74 7.27
CA PRO A 154 1.75 7.04 8.14
C PRO A 154 1.63 8.41 8.81
N PHE A 155 1.17 9.43 8.08
CA PHE A 155 1.01 10.79 8.61
C PHE A 155 -0.12 10.85 9.64
N LEU A 156 -1.28 10.26 9.32
CA LEU A 156 -2.43 10.20 10.22
C LEU A 156 -2.10 9.48 11.54
N ARG A 157 -1.35 8.37 11.46
CA ARG A 157 -0.94 7.59 12.62
C ARG A 157 0.17 8.24 13.45
N LYS A 158 1.08 8.99 12.83
CA LYS A 158 2.05 9.80 13.58
C LYS A 158 1.34 10.80 14.46
N GLY A 159 0.24 11.39 13.95
CA GLY A 159 -0.62 12.25 14.74
C GLY A 159 0.04 13.55 15.19
N GLU A 160 1.08 14.02 14.51
CA GLU A 160 1.73 15.30 14.84
C GLU A 160 1.10 16.46 14.05
N PHE A 161 -0.24 16.56 14.08
CA PHE A 161 -0.99 17.62 13.41
C PHE A 161 -2.26 17.94 14.20
N ASN A 162 -2.74 19.18 14.05
CA ASN A 162 -4.04 19.66 14.52
C ASN A 162 -5.07 19.59 13.39
N THR A 163 -4.65 19.98 12.18
CA THR A 163 -5.50 20.02 10.98
C THR A 163 -4.71 19.54 9.77
N LEU A 164 -5.34 18.71 8.93
CA LEU A 164 -4.81 18.25 7.65
C LEU A 164 -5.83 18.50 6.54
N ASP A 165 -5.44 19.32 5.56
CA ASP A 165 -6.14 19.51 4.29
C ASP A 165 -5.66 18.49 3.25
N ILE A 166 -6.59 17.72 2.68
CA ILE A 166 -6.33 16.75 1.63
C ILE A 166 -7.07 17.21 0.37
N LEU A 167 -6.33 17.46 -0.71
CA LEU A 167 -6.91 17.73 -2.03
C LEU A 167 -6.96 16.42 -2.83
N CYS A 168 -8.15 16.03 -3.26
CA CYS A 168 -8.40 14.75 -3.90
C CYS A 168 -9.50 14.85 -4.97
N ASN A 169 -9.48 13.98 -5.97
CA ASN A 169 -10.54 13.90 -6.99
C ASN A 169 -11.80 13.19 -6.48
N HIS A 170 -11.61 12.27 -5.53
CA HIS A 170 -12.67 11.58 -4.81
C HIS A 170 -12.20 11.31 -3.38
N VAL A 171 -13.14 11.31 -2.43
CA VAL A 171 -12.85 10.96 -1.03
C VAL A 171 -12.50 9.47 -0.95
N PRO A 172 -11.35 9.08 -0.38
CA PRO A 172 -11.02 7.66 -0.22
C PRO A 172 -11.95 6.99 0.80
N ARG A 173 -12.66 5.92 0.40
CA ARG A 173 -13.66 5.24 1.25
C ARG A 173 -13.10 4.71 2.59
N TRP A 174 -11.83 4.34 2.61
CA TRP A 174 -11.18 3.82 3.81
C TRP A 174 -10.93 4.92 4.86
N LEU A 175 -10.97 6.20 4.48
CA LEU A 175 -10.64 7.33 5.34
C LEU A 175 -11.67 7.53 6.45
N GLU A 176 -12.95 7.28 6.17
CA GLU A 176 -14.03 7.36 7.15
C GLU A 176 -13.80 6.37 8.31
N GLY A 177 -13.38 5.14 8.01
CA GLY A 177 -13.06 4.13 9.01
C GLY A 177 -11.88 4.53 9.92
N GLU A 178 -10.82 5.11 9.33
CA GLU A 178 -9.67 5.60 10.10
C GLU A 178 -10.01 6.84 10.95
N ALA A 179 -10.92 7.71 10.50
CA ALA A 179 -11.38 8.83 11.32
C ALA A 179 -12.21 8.38 12.53
N LEU A 180 -13.09 7.39 12.35
CA LEU A 180 -13.81 6.78 13.47
C LEU A 180 -12.83 6.15 14.47
N ALA A 181 -11.82 5.43 14.00
CA ALA A 181 -10.82 4.78 14.85
C ALA A 181 -9.87 5.77 15.55
N GLY A 182 -9.50 6.87 14.87
CA GLY A 182 -8.58 7.89 15.36
C GLY A 182 -9.25 9.05 16.10
N ALA A 183 -10.57 9.00 16.29
CA ALA A 183 -11.40 10.07 16.82
C ALA A 183 -11.25 11.40 16.05
N PHE A 184 -10.96 11.36 14.75
CA PHE A 184 -10.82 12.56 13.94
C PHE A 184 -12.19 13.07 13.46
N THR A 185 -12.31 14.39 13.31
CA THR A 185 -13.44 14.99 12.58
C THR A 185 -13.07 15.13 11.11
N ILE A 186 -13.89 14.59 10.21
CA ILE A 186 -13.76 14.80 8.76
C ILE A 186 -14.80 15.82 8.30
N GLN A 187 -14.36 16.79 7.51
CA GLN A 187 -15.23 17.68 6.75
C GLN A 187 -14.86 17.60 5.27
N THR A 188 -15.86 17.52 4.41
CA THR A 188 -15.66 17.45 2.96
C THR A 188 -16.29 18.68 2.32
N SER A 189 -15.56 19.37 1.45
CA SER A 189 -16.06 20.47 0.64
C SER A 189 -15.67 20.29 -0.82
N GLU A 190 -16.64 20.36 -1.72
CA GLU A 190 -16.37 20.39 -3.16
C GLU A 190 -15.89 21.79 -3.54
N LEU A 191 -14.68 21.87 -4.13
CA LEU A 191 -14.10 23.13 -4.58
C LEU A 191 -14.52 23.42 -6.03
N GLU A 192 -14.37 22.41 -6.89
CA GLU A 192 -14.70 22.42 -8.31
C GLU A 192 -15.06 20.99 -8.76
N LYS A 193 -15.56 20.82 -9.98
CA LYS A 193 -15.88 19.49 -10.54
C LYS A 193 -14.63 18.59 -10.51
N ASN A 194 -14.74 17.42 -9.89
CA ASN A 194 -13.64 16.47 -9.64
C ASN A 194 -12.50 17.04 -8.77
N LYS A 195 -12.78 18.02 -7.91
CA LYS A 195 -11.80 18.59 -6.98
C LYS A 195 -12.45 18.76 -5.61
N ILE A 196 -12.18 17.80 -4.76
CA ILE A 196 -12.72 17.71 -3.40
C ILE A 196 -11.61 18.03 -2.41
N LYS A 197 -11.93 18.88 -1.45
CA LYS A 197 -11.10 19.11 -0.27
C LYS A 197 -11.69 18.32 0.89
N VAL A 198 -10.86 17.53 1.54
CA VAL A 198 -11.18 16.83 2.79
C VAL A 198 -10.31 17.41 3.89
N THR A 199 -10.94 17.94 4.93
CA THR A 199 -10.29 18.49 6.11
C THR A 199 -10.42 17.49 7.26
N ILE A 200 -9.28 17.09 7.83
CA ILE A 200 -9.23 16.22 9.01
C ILE A 200 -8.74 17.05 10.18
N THR A 201 -9.52 17.09 11.25
CA THR A 201 -9.20 17.85 12.47
C THR A 201 -9.16 16.92 13.67
N LYS A 202 -8.16 17.11 14.53
CA LYS A 202 -8.13 16.44 15.83
C LYS A 202 -9.09 17.11 16.80
N PRO A 203 -9.83 16.33 17.62
CA PRO A 203 -10.58 16.90 18.71
C PRO A 203 -9.60 17.52 19.70
N THR A 204 -9.73 18.81 19.95
CA THR A 204 -8.97 19.51 20.98
C THR A 204 -9.23 18.80 22.31
N GLN A 205 -8.21 18.17 22.90
CA GLN A 205 -8.30 17.73 24.28
C GLN A 205 -8.38 18.99 25.16
N ILE A 206 -9.60 19.36 25.53
CA ILE A 206 -9.82 20.29 26.63
C ILE A 206 -9.27 19.56 27.86
N HIS A 207 -8.06 19.93 28.29
CA HIS A 207 -7.59 19.57 29.61
C HIS A 207 -8.56 20.22 30.60
N ALA A 208 -9.47 19.41 31.16
CA ALA A 208 -10.17 19.79 32.36
C ALA A 208 -9.11 19.91 33.46
N ILE A 209 -8.75 21.14 33.78
CA ILE A 209 -7.92 21.46 34.94
C ILE A 209 -8.82 21.20 36.15
N ASN A 210 -8.58 20.08 36.85
CA ASN A 210 -9.13 19.84 38.19
C ASN A 210 -8.32 20.63 39.23
#